data_AF-A0AA85JIH8-F1
#
_entry.id   AF-A0AA85JIH8-F1
#
_cell.length_a   1.000
_cell.length_b   1.000
_cell.length_c   1.000
_cell.angle_alpha   90.00
_cell.angle_beta   90.00
_cell.angle_gamma   90.00
#
_symmetry.space_group_name_H-M   'P 1'
#
loop_
_entity.id
_entity.type
_entity.pdbx_description
1 polymer ?
#
loop_
_entity_poly.entity_id
_entity_poly.type
_entity_poly.pdbx_seq_one_letter_code
_entity_poly.pdbx_strand_id
1 'polypeptide(L)'
;MTFVAAGIEYEDERISFDNWPKIKPSIPGGRLPVVKITEKDGKEKWLSESLAIARFFAKKNGMMGSTDDEYYSVEKLIGQVQDWKSPHLLNNICESLKESKGKLAVGDQVTLADLVLIAAIDHVTDLDKGFMNGKYPEIHKHRENLLKISPKLAKYLSERPATAF
;
A
#
# COMPACT_ATOMS: atom_id res chain seq x y z
N MET A 1 -1.36 2.00 -5.43
CA MET A 1 -1.52 3.14 -4.50
C MET A 1 -0.29 4.03 -4.41
N THR A 2 0.94 3.51 -4.27
CA THR A 2 2.16 4.36 -4.22
C THR A 2 2.29 5.26 -5.45
N PHE A 3 2.09 4.73 -6.66
CA PHE A 3 2.09 5.54 -7.89
C PHE A 3 1.06 6.66 -7.86
N VAL A 4 -0.18 6.35 -7.48
CA VAL A 4 -1.27 7.33 -7.35
C VAL A 4 -0.91 8.45 -6.37
N ALA A 5 -0.45 8.09 -5.17
CA ALA A 5 -0.10 9.06 -4.14
C ALA A 5 1.09 9.94 -4.56
N ALA A 6 2.07 9.36 -5.25
CA ALA A 6 3.22 10.07 -5.83
C ALA A 6 2.89 10.85 -7.12
N GLY A 7 1.71 10.65 -7.72
CA GLY A 7 1.36 11.24 -9.02
C GLY A 7 2.15 10.68 -10.19
N ILE A 8 2.61 9.42 -10.10
CA ILE A 8 3.28 8.69 -11.18
C ILE A 8 2.22 8.10 -12.09
N GLU A 9 2.29 8.41 -13.39
CA GLU A 9 1.48 7.77 -14.42
C GLU A 9 1.94 6.32 -14.64
N TYR A 10 0.98 5.42 -14.85
CA TYR A 10 1.23 4.00 -15.06
C TYR A 10 0.10 3.37 -15.87
N GLU A 11 0.40 2.25 -16.52
CA GLU A 11 -0.59 1.36 -17.11
C GLU A 11 -0.91 0.22 -16.13
N ASP A 12 -2.19 -0.05 -15.87
CA ASP A 12 -2.65 -1.13 -14.99
C ASP A 12 -3.00 -2.37 -15.83
N GLU A 13 -2.02 -3.25 -16.05
CA GLU A 13 -2.23 -4.50 -16.79
C GLU A 13 -2.73 -5.62 -15.87
N ARG A 14 -4.04 -5.91 -15.92
CA ARG A 14 -4.68 -6.97 -15.14
C ARG A 14 -4.77 -8.26 -15.94
N ILE A 15 -4.03 -9.27 -15.50
CA ILE A 15 -4.00 -10.59 -16.15
C ILE A 15 -5.11 -11.48 -15.55
N SER A 16 -6.02 -11.96 -16.41
CA SER A 16 -7.02 -12.95 -16.00
C SER A 16 -6.37 -14.32 -15.72
N PHE A 17 -7.01 -15.12 -14.86
CA PHE A 17 -6.55 -16.48 -14.58
C PHE A 17 -6.42 -17.34 -15.85
N ASP A 18 -7.32 -17.20 -16.81
CA ASP A 18 -7.30 -17.94 -18.08
C ASP A 18 -6.12 -17.55 -18.98
N ASN A 19 -5.69 -16.29 -18.93
CA ASN A 19 -4.55 -15.80 -19.70
C ASN A 19 -3.21 -16.03 -18.99
N TRP A 20 -3.21 -16.20 -17.66
CA TRP A 20 -1.99 -16.36 -16.88
C TRP A 20 -1.07 -17.49 -17.36
N PRO A 21 -1.53 -18.71 -17.69
CA PRO A 21 -0.67 -19.77 -18.21
C PRO A 21 0.09 -19.39 -19.48
N LYS A 22 -0.48 -18.53 -20.32
CA LYS A 22 0.13 -18.06 -21.58
C LYS A 22 1.18 -16.97 -21.34
N ILE A 23 0.96 -16.12 -20.35
CA ILE A 23 1.82 -14.96 -20.04
C ILE A 23 2.94 -15.33 -19.06
N LYS A 24 2.71 -16.26 -18.15
CA LYS A 24 3.70 -16.69 -17.13
C LYS A 24 5.11 -16.96 -17.70
N PRO A 25 5.29 -17.62 -18.87
CA PRO A 25 6.62 -17.84 -19.44
C PRO A 25 7.37 -16.56 -19.83
N SER A 26 6.68 -15.45 -20.11
CA SER A 26 7.31 -14.17 -20.47
C SER A 26 7.63 -13.30 -19.25
N ILE A 27 7.16 -13.66 -18.05
CA ILE A 27 7.40 -12.90 -16.83
C ILE A 27 8.67 -13.43 -16.14
N PRO A 28 9.70 -12.58 -15.91
CA PRO A 28 10.88 -12.97 -15.16
C PRO A 28 10.52 -13.54 -13.78
N GLY A 29 10.98 -14.76 -13.49
CA GLY A 29 10.66 -15.47 -12.24
C GLY A 29 9.25 -16.06 -12.17
N GLY A 30 8.42 -15.90 -13.21
CA GLY A 30 7.14 -16.59 -13.36
C GLY A 30 6.11 -16.33 -12.26
N ARG A 31 6.19 -15.16 -11.60
CA ARG A 31 5.28 -14.73 -10.52
C ARG A 31 4.88 -13.26 -10.69
N LEU A 32 3.71 -12.92 -10.19
CA LEU A 32 3.19 -11.55 -10.09
C LEU A 32 3.17 -11.09 -8.62
N PRO A 33 3.18 -9.77 -8.36
CA PRO A 33 3.23 -8.67 -9.34
C PRO A 33 4.66 -8.40 -9.85
N VAL A 34 4.73 -7.79 -11.03
CA VAL A 34 5.95 -7.19 -11.59
C VAL A 34 5.66 -5.78 -12.08
N VAL A 35 6.69 -4.94 -12.12
CA VAL A 35 6.64 -3.64 -12.80
C VAL A 35 7.64 -3.66 -13.94
N LYS A 36 7.16 -3.39 -15.14
CA LYS A 36 7.97 -3.18 -16.33
C LYS A 36 8.17 -1.67 -16.54
N ILE A 37 9.42 -1.24 -16.68
CA ILE A 37 9.79 0.15 -16.96
C ILE A 37 10.49 0.16 -18.31
N THR A 38 9.95 0.91 -19.28
CA THR A 38 10.63 1.18 -20.56
C THR A 38 11.39 2.49 -20.44
N GLU A 39 12.72 2.42 -20.52
CA GLU A 39 13.59 3.59 -20.46
C GLU A 39 13.59 4.36 -21.80
N LYS A 40 14.13 5.59 -21.81
CA LYS A 40 14.16 6.45 -23.02
C LYS A 40 14.93 5.84 -24.19
N ASP A 41 15.88 4.94 -23.91
CA ASP A 41 16.65 4.22 -24.92
C ASP A 41 15.98 2.93 -25.40
N GLY A 42 14.74 2.67 -24.96
CA GLY A 42 13.96 1.48 -25.29
C GLY A 42 14.30 0.24 -24.46
N LYS A 43 15.26 0.32 -23.51
CA LYS A 43 15.56 -0.81 -22.63
C LYS A 43 14.45 -1.06 -21.64
N GLU A 44 14.16 -2.34 -21.43
CA GLU A 44 13.15 -2.78 -20.47
C GLU A 44 13.81 -3.21 -19.16
N LYS A 45 13.34 -2.62 -18.06
CA LYS A 45 13.71 -3.02 -16.71
C LYS A 45 12.52 -3.65 -16.02
N TRP A 46 12.74 -4.83 -15.46
CA TRP A 46 11.72 -5.56 -14.70
C TRP A 46 12.04 -5.52 -13.21
N LEU A 47 11.04 -5.18 -12.41
CA LEU A 47 11.08 -5.23 -10.95
C LEU A 47 10.07 -6.25 -10.47
N SER A 48 10.45 -7.07 -9.48
CA SER A 48 9.59 -8.06 -8.83
C SER A 48 9.55 -7.82 -7.31
N GLU A 49 8.68 -8.57 -6.61
CA GLU A 49 8.39 -8.46 -5.18
C GLU A 49 7.62 -7.18 -4.81
N SER A 50 6.33 -7.34 -4.54
CA SER A 50 5.34 -6.25 -4.42
C SER A 50 5.78 -5.12 -3.50
N LEU A 51 6.25 -5.46 -2.29
CA LEU A 51 6.66 -4.46 -1.30
C LEU A 51 8.09 -3.96 -1.50
N ALA A 52 8.95 -4.70 -2.21
CA ALA A 52 10.25 -4.16 -2.62
C ALA A 52 10.05 -3.06 -3.68
N ILE A 53 9.18 -3.31 -4.66
CA ILE A 53 8.72 -2.32 -5.65
C ILE A 53 8.11 -1.11 -4.93
N ALA A 54 7.16 -1.34 -4.01
CA ALA A 54 6.48 -0.26 -3.31
C ALA A 54 7.46 0.61 -2.50
N ARG A 55 8.41 0.00 -1.77
CA ARG A 55 9.48 0.72 -1.05
C ARG A 55 10.38 1.52 -1.98
N PHE A 56 10.78 0.94 -3.11
CA PHE A 56 11.64 1.62 -4.09
C PHE A 56 11.00 2.92 -4.59
N PHE A 57 9.73 2.86 -4.98
CA PHE A 57 9.02 4.04 -5.46
C PHE A 57 8.61 4.99 -4.33
N ALA A 58 8.24 4.49 -3.15
CA ALA A 58 7.98 5.33 -2.00
C ALA A 58 9.23 6.15 -1.61
N LYS A 59 10.40 5.50 -1.53
CA LYS A 59 11.68 6.16 -1.22
C LYS A 59 12.03 7.24 -2.25
N LYS A 60 11.83 6.96 -3.55
CA LYS A 60 12.09 7.93 -4.62
C LYS A 60 11.20 9.17 -4.56
N ASN A 61 10.06 9.09 -3.86
CA ASN A 61 9.07 10.17 -3.78
C ASN A 61 8.91 10.71 -2.36
N GLY A 62 9.89 10.49 -1.47
CA GLY A 62 9.87 11.04 -0.11
C GLY A 62 8.82 10.42 0.82
N MET A 63 8.32 9.22 0.51
CA MET A 63 7.23 8.55 1.24
C MET A 63 7.73 7.47 2.22
N MET A 64 8.98 7.55 2.67
CA MET A 64 9.61 6.58 3.58
C MET A 64 10.13 7.24 4.87
N GLY A 65 9.55 8.38 5.25
CA GLY A 65 10.06 9.20 6.36
C GLY A 65 11.21 10.11 5.93
N SER A 66 11.38 11.21 6.66
CA SER A 66 12.43 12.23 6.42
C SER A 66 13.62 12.07 7.36
N THR A 67 13.51 11.24 8.40
CA THR A 67 14.57 10.92 9.36
C THR A 67 14.67 9.41 9.55
N ASP A 68 15.78 8.94 10.13
CA ASP A 68 15.95 7.51 10.44
C ASP A 68 14.87 6.99 11.40
N ASP A 69 14.45 7.81 12.36
CA ASP A 69 13.36 7.48 13.29
C ASP A 69 12.02 7.35 12.56
N GLU A 70 11.71 8.28 11.64
CA GLU A 70 10.48 8.18 10.84
C GLU A 70 10.52 6.98 9.89
N TYR A 71 11.67 6.70 9.28
CA TYR A 71 11.87 5.51 8.46
C TYR A 71 11.64 4.24 9.27
N TYR A 72 12.18 4.15 10.48
CA TYR A 72 11.91 3.06 11.41
C TYR A 72 10.42 2.93 11.71
N SER A 73 9.73 4.03 12.02
CA SER A 73 8.28 4.01 12.28
C SER A 73 7.48 3.53 11.06
N VAL A 74 7.87 3.91 9.84
CA VAL A 74 7.26 3.44 8.60
C VAL A 74 7.44 1.93 8.47
N GLU A 75 8.67 1.43 8.61
CA GLU A 75 8.96 0.00 8.49
C GLU A 75 8.32 -0.84 9.60
N LYS A 76 8.28 -0.32 10.84
CA LYS A 76 7.59 -0.95 11.97
C LYS A 76 6.12 -1.21 11.64
N LEU A 77 5.42 -0.19 11.14
CA LEU A 77 3.99 -0.33 10.84
C LEU A 77 3.76 -1.24 9.63
N ILE A 78 4.62 -1.19 8.60
CA ILE A 78 4.56 -2.16 7.49
C ILE A 78 4.72 -3.59 8.03
N GLY A 79 5.71 -3.84 8.89
CA GLY A 79 5.92 -5.15 9.52
C GLY A 79 4.69 -5.63 10.30
N GLN A 80 4.12 -4.78 11.15
CA GLN A 80 2.89 -5.09 11.89
C GLN A 80 1.72 -5.43 10.98
N VAL A 81 1.59 -4.75 9.84
CA VAL A 81 0.53 -5.04 8.87
C VAL A 81 0.77 -6.38 8.15
N GLN A 82 2.03 -6.71 7.85
CA GLN A 82 2.37 -7.98 7.19
C GLN A 82 2.16 -9.20 8.08
N ASP A 83 2.23 -9.02 9.40
CA ASP A 83 2.00 -10.06 10.39
C ASP A 83 0.49 -10.38 10.56
N TRP A 84 -0.28 -10.48 9.48
CA TRP A 84 -1.76 -10.59 9.46
C TRP A 84 -2.38 -11.78 10.23
N LYS A 85 -1.57 -12.73 10.72
CA LYS A 85 -2.03 -14.00 11.29
C LYS A 85 -2.54 -13.92 12.74
N SER A 86 -2.51 -12.76 13.40
CA SER A 86 -2.97 -12.63 14.79
C SER A 86 -3.95 -11.46 15.01
N PRO A 87 -5.12 -11.71 15.63
CA PRO A 87 -6.10 -10.66 15.96
C PRO A 87 -5.57 -9.54 16.87
N HIS A 88 -4.44 -9.75 17.56
CA HIS A 88 -3.83 -8.74 18.43
C HIS A 88 -3.08 -7.66 17.66
N LEU A 89 -2.81 -7.84 16.37
CA LEU A 89 -2.02 -6.88 15.61
C LEU A 89 -2.75 -5.58 15.30
N LEU A 90 -4.07 -5.59 15.18
CA LEU A 90 -4.82 -4.34 15.04
C LEU A 90 -4.70 -3.46 16.28
N ASN A 91 -4.54 -4.05 17.47
CA ASN A 91 -4.23 -3.27 18.67
C ASN A 91 -2.82 -2.66 18.58
N ASN A 92 -1.82 -3.41 18.14
CA ASN A 92 -0.46 -2.89 17.95
C ASN A 92 -0.39 -1.77 16.90
N ILE A 93 -1.18 -1.89 15.84
CA ILE A 93 -1.35 -0.85 14.83
C ILE A 93 -2.01 0.38 15.46
N CYS A 94 -3.09 0.22 16.25
CA CYS A 94 -3.71 1.34 16.95
C CYS A 94 -2.71 2.05 17.88
N GLU A 95 -1.90 1.31 18.64
CA GLU A 95 -0.85 1.91 19.48
C GLU A 95 0.19 2.66 18.64
N SER A 96 0.62 2.09 17.51
CA SER A 96 1.59 2.76 16.62
C SER A 96 1.00 4.02 15.98
N LEU A 97 -0.30 4.03 15.66
CA LEU A 97 -1.00 5.22 15.18
C LEU A 97 -1.10 6.32 16.26
N LYS A 98 -1.25 5.95 17.53
CA LYS A 98 -1.26 6.91 18.65
C LYS A 98 0.12 7.53 18.90
N GLU A 99 1.20 6.80 18.63
CA GLU A 99 2.57 7.28 18.75
C GLU A 99 2.96 8.28 17.65
N SER A 100 2.20 8.33 16.55
CA SER A 100 2.47 9.26 15.45
C SER A 100 2.42 10.71 15.94
N LYS A 101 3.44 11.49 15.56
CA LYS A 101 3.55 12.93 15.86
C LYS A 101 2.71 13.81 14.93
N GLY A 102 1.79 13.21 14.16
CA GLY A 102 0.93 13.91 13.21
C GLY A 102 -0.39 13.18 12.99
N LYS A 103 -1.07 13.49 11.87
CA LYS A 103 -2.41 12.98 11.56
C LYS A 103 -2.43 11.63 10.82
N LEU A 104 -1.29 11.21 10.28
CA LEU A 104 -1.13 10.00 9.48
C LEU A 104 -0.32 8.94 10.24
N ALA A 105 -0.01 7.81 9.59
CA ALA A 105 0.72 6.72 10.20
C ALA A 105 2.08 7.16 10.76
N VAL A 106 2.78 8.05 10.04
CA VAL A 106 4.03 8.67 10.48
C VAL A 106 4.02 10.14 10.08
N GLY A 107 3.84 11.04 11.06
CA GLY A 107 3.80 12.48 10.83
C GLY A 107 2.55 12.94 10.08
N ASP A 108 2.67 14.00 9.28
CA ASP A 108 1.56 14.62 8.54
C ASP A 108 1.61 14.37 7.02
N GLN A 109 2.65 13.71 6.53
CA GLN A 109 2.82 13.40 5.10
C GLN A 109 2.49 11.94 4.81
N VAL A 110 1.99 11.68 3.60
CA VAL A 110 1.67 10.31 3.19
C VAL A 110 2.95 9.49 3.05
N THR A 111 3.02 8.38 3.76
CA THR A 111 4.09 7.40 3.70
C THR A 111 3.61 6.07 3.15
N LEU A 112 4.52 5.15 2.88
CA LEU A 112 4.17 3.78 2.49
C LEU A 112 3.37 3.04 3.57
N ALA A 113 3.61 3.35 4.86
CA ALA A 113 2.89 2.76 5.98
C ALA A 113 1.38 3.02 5.88
N ASP A 114 0.98 4.24 5.50
CA ASP A 114 -0.43 4.60 5.29
C ASP A 114 -1.09 3.73 4.23
N LEU A 115 -0.39 3.54 3.10
CA LEU A 115 -0.91 2.82 1.94
C LEU A 115 -1.01 1.32 2.21
N VAL A 116 -0.01 0.75 2.88
CA VAL A 116 0.00 -0.67 3.26
C VAL A 116 -1.09 -0.95 4.28
N LEU A 117 -1.29 -0.06 5.26
CA LEU A 117 -2.34 -0.19 6.26
C LEU A 117 -3.73 -0.24 5.61
N ILE A 118 -4.09 0.73 4.76
CA ILE A 118 -5.43 0.73 4.16
C ILE A 118 -5.67 -0.46 3.22
N ALA A 119 -4.65 -0.96 2.52
CA ALA A 119 -4.77 -2.17 1.71
C ALA A 119 -5.12 -3.39 2.58
N ALA A 120 -4.46 -3.54 3.73
CA ALA A 120 -4.72 -4.64 4.63
C ALA A 120 -6.09 -4.53 5.29
N ILE A 121 -6.51 -3.32 5.69
CA ILE A 121 -7.84 -3.11 6.29
C ILE A 121 -8.94 -3.37 5.26
N ASP A 122 -8.76 -2.97 4.00
CA ASP A 122 -9.69 -3.31 2.92
C ASP A 122 -9.86 -4.83 2.82
N HIS A 123 -8.75 -5.58 2.80
CA HIS A 123 -8.79 -7.04 2.76
C HIS A 123 -9.52 -7.65 3.97
N VAL A 124 -9.28 -7.14 5.18
CA VAL A 124 -10.01 -7.56 6.40
C VAL A 124 -11.50 -7.32 6.24
N THR A 125 -11.91 -6.16 5.71
CA THR A 125 -13.32 -5.82 5.52
C THR A 125 -13.99 -6.57 4.37
N ASP A 126 -13.22 -7.01 3.37
CA ASP A 126 -13.74 -7.87 2.29
C ASP A 126 -14.03 -9.28 2.81
N LEU A 127 -13.24 -9.77 3.76
CA LEU A 127 -13.47 -11.05 4.44
C LEU A 127 -14.64 -10.98 5.43
N ASP A 128 -14.74 -9.90 6.21
CA ASP A 128 -15.84 -9.65 7.14
C ASP A 128 -16.15 -8.15 7.23
N LYS A 129 -17.24 -7.75 6.54
CA LYS A 129 -17.71 -6.35 6.50
C LYS A 129 -18.06 -5.79 7.86
N GLY A 130 -18.42 -6.64 8.83
CA GLY A 130 -18.78 -6.24 10.19
C GLY A 130 -17.58 -6.11 11.12
N PHE A 131 -16.41 -6.60 10.71
CA PHE A 131 -15.26 -6.78 11.59
C PHE A 131 -14.81 -5.48 12.28
N MET A 132 -14.81 -4.38 11.54
CA MET A 132 -14.37 -3.04 11.98
C MET A 132 -15.47 -2.22 12.68
N ASN A 133 -16.72 -2.69 12.70
CA ASN A 133 -17.85 -1.92 13.23
C ASN A 133 -17.71 -1.70 14.74
N GLY A 134 -17.69 -0.42 15.15
CA GLY A 134 -17.56 -0.03 16.57
C GLY A 134 -16.21 -0.36 17.21
N LYS A 135 -15.18 -0.73 16.42
CA LYS A 135 -13.84 -1.08 16.88
C LYS A 135 -12.78 -0.21 16.21
N TYR A 136 -11.59 -0.16 16.81
CA TYR A 136 -10.38 0.46 16.23
C TYR A 136 -10.59 1.91 15.73
N PRO A 137 -11.07 2.85 16.59
CA PRO A 137 -11.32 4.23 16.18
C PRO A 137 -10.10 4.94 15.60
N GLU A 138 -8.89 4.55 16.01
CA GLU A 138 -7.62 5.06 15.48
C GLU A 138 -7.45 4.74 13.99
N ILE A 139 -7.82 3.52 13.57
CA ILE A 139 -7.73 3.09 12.17
C ILE A 139 -8.78 3.81 11.32
N HIS A 140 -10.01 3.99 11.84
CA HIS A 140 -11.04 4.77 11.15
C HIS A 140 -10.61 6.23 10.96
N LYS A 141 -10.09 6.86 12.02
CA LYS A 141 -9.58 8.23 11.98
C LYS A 141 -8.38 8.38 11.06
N HIS A 142 -7.46 7.41 11.05
CA HIS A 142 -6.34 7.36 10.11
C HIS A 142 -6.83 7.37 8.66
N ARG A 143 -7.77 6.50 8.31
CA ARG A 143 -8.33 6.45 6.95
C ARG A 143 -8.99 7.77 6.57
N GLU A 144 -9.79 8.35 7.45
CA GLU A 144 -10.42 9.66 7.22
C GLU A 144 -9.39 10.76 6.94
N ASN A 145 -8.34 10.84 7.77
CA ASN A 145 -7.26 11.82 7.60
C ASN A 145 -6.51 11.60 6.28
N LEU A 146 -6.20 10.35 5.94
CA LEU A 146 -5.48 10.00 4.72
C LEU A 146 -6.24 10.44 3.46
N LEU A 147 -7.55 10.19 3.39
CA LEU A 147 -8.36 10.57 2.24
C LEU A 147 -8.55 12.09 2.13
N LYS A 148 -8.57 12.81 3.27
CA LYS A 148 -8.59 14.28 3.28
C LYS A 148 -7.25 14.88 2.80
N ILE A 149 -6.13 14.30 3.22
CA ILE A 149 -4.78 14.78 2.87
C ILE A 149 -4.41 14.42 1.42
N SER A 150 -4.91 13.30 0.90
CA SER A 150 -4.62 12.84 -0.46
C SER A 150 -5.89 12.73 -1.32
N PRO A 151 -6.35 13.84 -1.95
CA PRO A 151 -7.48 13.82 -2.87
C PRO A 151 -7.29 12.87 -4.06
N LYS A 152 -6.05 12.68 -4.53
CA LYS A 152 -5.71 11.73 -5.60
C LYS A 152 -6.02 10.29 -5.17
N LEU A 153 -5.64 9.94 -3.94
CA LEU A 153 -5.92 8.61 -3.40
C LEU A 153 -7.41 8.41 -3.12
N ALA A 154 -8.09 9.43 -2.60
CA ALA A 154 -9.54 9.41 -2.40
C ALA A 154 -10.29 9.14 -3.72
N LYS A 155 -9.95 9.89 -4.78
CA LYS A 155 -10.50 9.68 -6.12
C LYS A 155 -10.24 8.26 -6.63
N TYR A 156 -8.98 7.81 -6.56
CA TYR A 156 -8.62 6.46 -6.99
C TYR A 156 -9.42 5.37 -6.25
N LEU A 157 -9.57 5.48 -4.93
CA LEU A 157 -10.30 4.49 -4.13
C LEU A 157 -11.81 4.51 -4.40
N SER A 158 -12.40 5.66 -4.77
CA SER A 158 -13.82 5.73 -5.17
C SER A 158 -14.08 5.18 -6.57
N GLU A 159 -13.09 5.24 -7.46
CA GLU A 159 -13.23 4.85 -8.88
C GLU A 159 -12.66 3.45 -9.17
N ARG A 160 -11.86 2.87 -8.26
CA ARG A 160 -11.22 1.56 -8.51
C ARG A 160 -12.29 0.47 -8.74
N PRO A 161 -12.10 -0.41 -9.74
CA PRO A 161 -13.01 -1.54 -9.94
C PRO A 161 -13.02 -2.45 -8.71
N ALA A 162 -14.21 -2.92 -8.32
CA ALA A 162 -14.33 -3.97 -7.31
C ALA A 162 -13.70 -5.27 -7.82
N THR A 163 -12.84 -5.88 -7.01
CA THR A 163 -12.21 -7.18 -7.28
C THR A 163 -12.57 -8.17 -6.17
N ALA A 164 -12.51 -9.47 -6.47
CA ALA A 164 -12.83 -10.51 -5.48
C ALA A 164 -11.74 -10.73 -4.42
N PHE A 165 -10.55 -10.15 -4.64
CA PHE A 165 -9.37 -10.18 -3.80
C PHE A 165 -8.45 -9.01 -4.16
#